data_AF-A0A6G1S2L0-F1
#
_entry.id   AF-A0A6G1S2L0-F1
#
_cell.length_a   1.000
_cell.length_b   1.000
_cell.length_c   1.000
_cell.angle_alpha   90.00
_cell.angle_beta   90.00
_cell.angle_gamma   90.00
#
_symmetry.space_group_name_H-M   'P 1'
#
loop_
_entity.id
_entity.type
_entity.pdbx_description
1 polymer ?
#
loop_
_entity_poly.entity_id
_entity_poly.type
_entity_poly.pdbx_seq_one_letter_code
_entity_poly.pdbx_strand_id
1 'polypeptide(L)'
;NDPEKNDTESGSQRIRPVFEEDPVFRRQTSYQHAAVHIPTDIYEGSTIVLNELNWTAALDDVFKRNREEDPTLLWQVFGSATGLARYYPASPWVDKSRTPNKIDLYDV
;
A
#
# COMPACT_ATOMS: atom_id res chain seq x y z
N ASN A 1 17.08 -4.39 -40.12
CA ASN A 1 17.70 -4.90 -38.89
C ASN A 1 17.25 -4.02 -37.75
N ASP A 2 16.16 -4.42 -37.10
CA ASP A 2 15.68 -3.85 -35.85
C ASP A 2 15.94 -4.90 -34.76
N PRO A 3 16.66 -4.60 -33.67
CA PRO A 3 16.69 -5.50 -32.54
C PRO A 3 15.61 -5.11 -31.54
N GLU A 4 14.68 -6.05 -31.35
CA GLU A 4 13.68 -6.10 -30.29
C GLU A 4 14.28 -5.97 -28.88
N LYS A 5 13.54 -5.25 -28.04
CA LYS A 5 13.18 -5.49 -26.62
C LYS A 5 14.21 -6.14 -25.69
N ASN A 6 14.43 -5.46 -24.56
CA ASN A 6 14.40 -6.09 -23.24
C ASN A 6 14.15 -5.04 -22.15
N ASP A 7 12.90 -4.55 -22.05
CA ASP A 7 12.43 -3.84 -20.86
C ASP A 7 12.17 -4.86 -19.76
N THR A 8 13.24 -5.20 -19.04
CA THR A 8 13.15 -5.99 -17.81
C THR A 8 12.89 -5.04 -16.65
N GLU A 9 11.71 -4.39 -16.61
CA GLU A 9 11.26 -3.64 -15.44
C GLU A 9 10.47 -4.57 -14.50
N SER A 10 11.22 -5.41 -13.78
CA SER A 10 10.72 -6.04 -12.55
C SER A 10 10.91 -5.06 -11.38
N GLY A 11 10.19 -3.93 -11.40
CA GLY A 11 10.32 -2.86 -10.41
C GLY A 11 8.99 -2.17 -10.15
N SER A 12 8.41 -2.40 -8.97
CA SER A 12 7.21 -1.76 -8.42
C SER A 12 6.06 -1.51 -9.39
N GLN A 13 5.12 -2.46 -9.50
CA GLN A 13 3.81 -2.19 -10.09
C GLN A 13 3.03 -1.22 -9.18
N ARG A 14 3.27 0.08 -9.32
CA ARG A 14 2.46 1.12 -8.69
C ARG A 14 1.08 1.08 -9.31
N ILE A 15 0.13 0.51 -8.59
CA ILE A 15 -1.27 0.48 -9.00
C ILE A 15 -1.82 1.91 -8.92
N ARG A 16 -2.63 2.29 -9.91
CA ARG A 16 -3.47 3.49 -9.85
C ARG A 16 -4.90 3.06 -9.51
N PRO A 17 -5.22 2.89 -8.21
CA PRO A 17 -6.56 2.48 -7.82
C PRO A 17 -7.57 3.58 -8.10
N VAL A 18 -8.81 3.16 -8.38
CA VAL A 18 -9.96 4.06 -8.36
C VAL A 18 -10.37 4.21 -6.90
N PHE A 19 -10.43 5.45 -6.42
CA PHE A 19 -10.87 5.76 -5.06
C PHE A 19 -12.26 6.38 -5.10
N GLU A 20 -13.12 5.92 -4.19
CA GLU A 20 -14.49 6.41 -4.01
C GLU A 20 -14.65 6.97 -2.60
N GLU A 21 -15.54 7.95 -2.44
CA GLU A 21 -15.84 8.51 -1.12
C GLU A 21 -16.59 7.48 -0.27
N ASP A 22 -16.01 7.13 0.87
CA ASP A 22 -16.59 6.17 1.78
C ASP A 22 -17.19 6.87 3.02
N PRO A 23 -18.50 6.72 3.29
CA PRO A 23 -19.15 7.38 4.42
C PRO A 23 -18.75 6.83 5.79
N VAL A 24 -18.31 5.57 5.86
CA VAL A 24 -17.82 4.93 7.09
C VAL A 24 -16.45 5.49 7.46
N PHE A 25 -15.55 5.58 6.48
CA PHE A 25 -14.19 6.07 6.68
C PHE A 25 -14.04 7.59 6.56
N ARG A 26 -15.07 8.29 6.05
CA ARG A 26 -15.10 9.74 5.79
C ARG A 26 -13.91 10.22 4.96
N ARG A 27 -13.49 9.41 4.00
CA ARG A 27 -12.38 9.68 3.09
C ARG A 27 -12.48 8.83 1.83
N GLN A 28 -11.61 9.11 0.86
CA GLN A 28 -11.49 8.32 -0.35
C GLN A 28 -10.82 6.97 -0.07
N THR A 29 -11.48 5.87 -0.43
CA THR A 29 -10.96 4.49 -0.24
C THR A 29 -11.15 3.63 -1.48
N SER A 30 -10.40 2.53 -1.57
CA SER A 30 -10.51 1.51 -2.60
C SER A 30 -10.49 0.13 -1.97
N TYR A 31 -11.58 -0.61 -2.13
CA TYR A 31 -11.72 -1.98 -1.62
C TYR A 31 -11.04 -3.05 -2.49
N GLN A 32 -10.45 -2.65 -3.61
CA GLN A 32 -9.84 -3.58 -4.57
C GLN A 32 -8.47 -4.09 -4.10
N HIS A 33 -7.73 -3.29 -3.32
CA HIS A 33 -6.36 -3.56 -2.91
C HIS A 33 -6.08 -2.97 -1.52
N ALA A 34 -5.01 -3.42 -0.87
CA ALA A 34 -4.45 -2.73 0.29
C ALA A 34 -3.48 -1.61 -0.14
N ALA A 35 -3.36 -0.56 0.68
CA ALA A 35 -2.30 0.43 0.57
C ALA A 35 -1.07 -0.04 1.35
N VAL A 36 0.12 0.25 0.83
CA VAL A 36 1.40 -0.01 1.51
C VAL A 36 2.05 1.32 1.87
N HIS A 37 2.48 1.44 3.12
CA HIS A 37 3.32 2.53 3.62
C HIS A 37 4.73 1.99 3.88
N ILE A 38 5.72 2.75 3.42
CA ILE A 38 7.14 2.44 3.54
C ILE A 38 7.79 3.66 4.18
N PRO A 39 8.40 3.53 5.37
CA PRO A 39 9.11 4.61 6.04
C PRO A 39 10.16 5.27 5.15
N THR A 40 10.33 6.59 5.28
CA THR A 40 11.19 7.39 4.38
C THR A 40 12.70 7.10 4.50
N ASP A 41 13.12 6.49 5.60
CA ASP A 41 14.49 6.05 5.88
C ASP A 41 14.81 4.68 5.28
N ILE A 42 13.81 3.96 4.77
CA ILE A 42 13.95 2.66 4.13
C ILE A 42 13.86 2.81 2.60
N TYR A 43 14.91 2.35 1.91
CA TYR A 43 14.94 2.36 0.44
C TYR A 43 13.92 1.35 -0.13
N GLU A 44 12.91 1.84 -0.86
CA GLU A 44 11.83 1.04 -1.51
C GLU A 44 12.37 -0.09 -2.40
N GLY A 45 13.57 0.07 -2.99
CA GLY A 45 14.23 -0.93 -3.83
C GLY A 45 15.18 -1.89 -3.09
N SER A 46 15.21 -1.86 -1.75
CA SER A 46 15.99 -2.82 -0.96
C SER A 46 15.43 -4.23 -1.13
N THR A 47 16.29 -5.24 -1.21
CA THR A 47 15.88 -6.65 -1.32
C THR A 47 14.98 -7.08 -0.15
N ILE A 48 15.16 -6.48 1.03
CA ILE A 48 14.32 -6.72 2.20
C ILE A 48 12.90 -6.24 1.92
N VAL A 49 12.73 -4.99 1.46
CA VAL A 49 11.41 -4.40 1.15
C VAL A 49 10.72 -5.13 0.01
N LEU A 50 11.44 -5.50 -1.04
CA LEU A 50 10.87 -6.25 -2.17
C LEU A 50 10.35 -7.63 -1.74
N ASN A 51 11.10 -8.33 -0.90
CA ASN A 51 10.66 -9.60 -0.35
C ASN A 51 9.41 -9.40 0.51
N GLU A 52 9.38 -8.34 1.32
CA GLU A 52 8.20 -8.02 2.13
C GLU A 52 6.97 -7.69 1.31
N LEU A 53 7.09 -6.81 0.33
CA LEU A 53 6.01 -6.51 -0.60
C LEU A 53 5.47 -7.78 -1.26
N ASN A 54 6.35 -8.71 -1.61
CA ASN A 54 5.98 -9.96 -2.25
C ASN A 54 5.19 -10.90 -1.32
N TRP A 55 5.70 -11.20 -0.12
CA TRP A 55 5.00 -12.15 0.76
C TRP A 55 3.75 -11.54 1.40
N THR A 56 3.77 -10.24 1.70
CA THR A 56 2.61 -9.53 2.28
C THR A 56 1.48 -9.31 1.28
N ALA A 57 1.71 -9.51 -0.03
CA ALA A 57 0.66 -9.44 -1.05
C ALA A 57 -0.45 -10.48 -0.83
N ALA A 58 -0.13 -11.62 -0.21
CA ALA A 58 -1.11 -12.64 0.13
C ALA A 58 -2.13 -12.19 1.21
N LEU A 59 -1.84 -11.12 1.96
CA LEU A 59 -2.76 -10.57 2.96
C LEU A 59 -3.97 -9.88 2.33
N ASP A 60 -3.87 -9.39 1.10
CA ASP A 60 -4.96 -8.68 0.42
C ASP A 60 -6.22 -9.56 0.30
N ASP A 61 -6.05 -10.85 0.00
CA ASP A 61 -7.17 -11.80 -0.10
C ASP A 61 -7.79 -12.13 1.26
N VAL A 62 -7.01 -12.07 2.34
CA VAL A 62 -7.50 -12.26 3.70
C VAL A 62 -8.28 -11.02 4.14
N PHE A 63 -7.74 -9.82 3.88
CA PHE A 63 -8.43 -8.57 4.22
C PHE A 63 -9.78 -8.43 3.52
N LYS A 64 -9.85 -8.80 2.23
CA LYS A 64 -11.11 -8.84 1.47
C LYS A 64 -12.11 -9.80 2.09
N ARG A 65 -11.69 -11.05 2.36
CA ARG A 65 -12.55 -12.06 2.98
C ARG A 65 -13.10 -11.61 4.33
N ASN A 66 -12.25 -11.05 5.19
CA ASN A 66 -12.71 -10.52 6.48
C ASN A 66 -13.81 -9.45 6.31
N ARG A 67 -13.67 -8.56 5.31
CA ARG A 67 -14.65 -7.50 5.05
C ARG A 67 -15.93 -8.01 4.36
N GLU A 68 -15.82 -9.07 3.58
CA GLU A 68 -16.97 -9.79 3.01
C GLU A 68 -17.78 -10.50 4.10
N GLU A 69 -17.08 -11.09 5.08
CA GLU A 69 -17.68 -11.73 6.26
C GLU A 69 -18.31 -10.70 7.21
N ASP A 70 -17.63 -9.59 7.49
CA ASP A 70 -18.13 -8.50 8.33
C ASP A 70 -18.00 -7.14 7.63
N PRO A 71 -19.11 -6.63 7.08
CA PRO A 71 -19.12 -5.34 6.42
C PRO A 71 -18.92 -4.12 7.33
N THR A 72 -18.91 -4.30 8.66
CA THR A 72 -18.73 -3.23 9.63
C THR A 72 -17.27 -3.03 10.03
N LEU A 73 -16.37 -3.91 9.58
CA LEU A 73 -14.94 -3.79 9.81
C LEU A 73 -14.40 -2.46 9.28
N LEU A 74 -13.66 -1.79 10.16
CA LEU A 74 -12.90 -0.58 9.86
C LEU A 74 -11.53 -0.98 9.26
N TRP A 75 -10.47 -0.26 9.62
CA TRP A 75 -9.13 -0.51 9.10
C TRP A 75 -8.61 -1.87 9.52
N GLN A 76 -8.12 -2.63 8.55
CA GLN A 76 -7.29 -3.80 8.79
C GLN A 76 -5.85 -3.43 8.51
N VAL A 77 -4.96 -3.74 9.45
CA VAL A 77 -3.56 -3.30 9.41
C VAL A 77 -2.62 -4.47 9.68
N PHE A 78 -1.57 -4.55 8.88
CA PHE A 78 -0.40 -5.39 9.16
C PHE A 78 0.83 -4.49 9.24
N GLY A 79 1.59 -4.60 10.33
CA GLY A 79 2.89 -3.95 10.49
C GLY A 79 4.00 -5.00 10.49
N SER A 80 4.98 -4.82 9.62
CA SER A 80 6.16 -5.66 9.58
C SER A 80 7.20 -5.21 10.60
N ALA A 81 8.03 -6.15 11.06
CA ALA A 81 9.18 -5.86 11.90
C ALA A 81 10.24 -4.97 11.22
N THR A 82 10.16 -4.80 9.90
CA THR A 82 11.04 -3.88 9.15
C THR A 82 10.40 -2.50 8.93
N GLY A 83 9.23 -2.21 9.50
CA GLY A 83 8.57 -0.91 9.39
C GLY A 83 7.61 -0.77 8.20
N LEU A 84 7.53 -1.75 7.28
CA LEU A 84 6.50 -1.77 6.25
C LEU A 84 5.12 -1.97 6.87
N ALA A 85 4.15 -1.13 6.48
CA ALA A 85 2.78 -1.27 6.94
C ALA A 85 1.80 -1.44 5.76
N ARG A 86 0.84 -2.36 5.89
CA ARG A 86 -0.27 -2.55 4.94
C ARG A 86 -1.60 -2.18 5.58
N TYR A 87 -2.44 -1.46 4.84
CA TYR A 87 -3.75 -0.99 5.28
C TYR A 87 -4.83 -1.36 4.28
N TYR A 88 -5.95 -1.93 4.76
CA TYR A 88 -7.14 -2.20 3.95
C TYR A 88 -8.39 -1.56 4.59
N PRO A 89 -9.29 -0.94 3.80
CA PRO A 89 -9.19 -0.69 2.35
C PRO A 89 -8.10 0.33 2.01
N ALA A 90 -7.56 0.32 0.78
CA ALA A 90 -6.54 1.28 0.38
C ALA A 90 -7.07 2.71 0.44
N SER A 91 -6.26 3.66 0.91
CA SER A 91 -6.59 5.09 0.87
C SER A 91 -5.33 5.91 0.59
N PRO A 92 -5.44 7.06 -0.09
CA PRO A 92 -4.29 7.95 -0.26
C PRO A 92 -3.72 8.37 1.09
N TRP A 93 -2.39 8.38 1.21
CA TRP A 93 -1.74 8.95 2.38
C TRP A 93 -2.12 10.42 2.58
N VAL A 94 -2.32 10.81 3.83
CA VAL A 94 -2.88 12.13 4.20
C VAL A 94 -1.92 13.27 3.80
N ASP A 95 -0.62 13.01 3.72
CA ASP A 95 0.40 14.04 3.57
C ASP A 95 1.07 14.00 2.19
N LYS A 96 0.36 14.42 1.14
CA LYS A 96 0.96 14.66 -0.18
C LYS A 96 1.11 16.13 -0.56
N SER A 97 0.67 17.09 0.26
CA SER A 97 0.67 18.49 -0.21
C SER A 97 0.62 19.63 0.83
N ARG A 98 0.82 19.43 2.15
CA ARG A 98 0.56 20.54 3.09
C ARG A 98 1.68 21.05 3.99
N THR A 99 2.92 20.61 3.83
CA THR A 99 4.12 21.37 4.25
C THR A 99 5.40 20.72 3.72
N PRO A 100 6.27 21.42 2.98
CA PRO A 100 7.57 20.88 2.51
C PRO A 100 8.53 20.43 3.63
N ASN A 101 8.26 20.78 4.89
CA ASN A 101 9.13 20.55 6.04
C ASN A 101 8.57 19.58 7.09
N LYS A 102 7.51 18.83 6.78
CA LYS A 102 6.98 17.81 7.69
C LYS A 102 7.34 16.43 7.16
N ILE A 103 8.52 15.96 7.54
CA ILE A 103 8.94 14.58 7.32
C ILE A 103 7.98 13.69 8.11
N ASP A 104 7.41 12.71 7.45
CA ASP A 104 6.55 11.71 8.07
C ASP A 104 7.44 10.77 8.90
N LEU A 105 7.20 10.73 10.22
CA LEU A 105 7.97 9.98 11.21
C LEU A 105 7.17 8.80 11.78
N TYR A 106 6.06 8.41 11.16
CA TYR A 106 5.25 7.30 11.65
C TYR A 106 5.90 5.96 11.29
N ASP A 107 6.50 5.33 12.31
CA ASP A 107 6.83 3.91 12.35
C ASP A 107 5.70 3.12 13.04
N VAL A 108 5.53 1.85 12.63
CA VAL A 108 4.58 0.89 13.22
C VAL A 108 5.22 0.01 14.30
#